data_AF-A0A9X4KDN9-F1
#
_entry.id   AF-A0A9X4KDN9-F1
#
_cell.length_a   1.000
_cell.length_b   1.000
_cell.length_c   1.000
_cell.angle_alpha   90.00
_cell.angle_beta   90.00
_cell.angle_gamma   90.00
#
_symmetry.space_group_name_H-M   'P 1'
#
loop_
_entity.id
_entity.type
_entity.pdbx_description
1 polymer ?
#
loop_
_entity_poly.entity_id
_entity_poly.type
_entity_poly.pdbx_seq_one_letter_code
_entity_poly.pdbx_strand_id
1 'polypeptide(L)'
;MREGLLLGRATKHRFEPSQALAMGLKPNQAALCLHLALDDEAAIRYLKGETLQPAPEKVTGLGGAPSNWRGWTLVCLDGCPLGWGRWDGSTLKNELLPGWRQV
;
A
#
# COMPACT_ATOMS: atom_id res chain seq x y z
N MET A 1 -16.50 0.81 -20.99
CA MET A 1 -15.44 1.72 -21.49
C MET A 1 -14.54 2.08 -20.31
N ARG A 2 -13.21 1.99 -20.43
CA ARG A 2 -12.27 2.44 -19.38
C ARG A 2 -11.58 3.70 -19.88
N GLU A 3 -11.77 4.82 -19.20
CA GLU A 3 -11.23 6.14 -19.59
C GLU A 3 -9.79 6.35 -19.06
N GLY A 4 -8.93 5.34 -19.22
CA GLY A 4 -7.55 5.35 -18.72
C GLY A 4 -7.38 4.75 -17.31
N LEU A 5 -6.28 5.11 -16.65
CA LEU A 5 -5.93 4.59 -15.32
C LEU A 5 -6.83 5.24 -14.26
N LEU A 6 -7.66 4.44 -13.60
CA LEU A 6 -8.48 4.91 -12.49
C LEU A 6 -7.57 5.34 -11.33
N LEU A 7 -7.50 6.64 -11.04
CA LEU A 7 -6.65 7.13 -9.95
C LEU A 7 -7.27 6.84 -8.58
N GLY A 8 -8.58 6.99 -8.44
CA GLY A 8 -9.25 6.91 -7.16
C GLY A 8 -10.61 7.59 -7.19
N ARG A 9 -11.18 7.77 -6.00
CA ARG A 9 -12.46 8.44 -5.81
C ARG A 9 -12.28 9.62 -4.86
N ALA A 10 -12.73 10.79 -5.30
CA ALA A 10 -12.91 11.94 -4.42
C ALA A 10 -14.24 11.82 -3.67
N THR A 11 -14.21 12.04 -2.37
CA THR A 11 -15.39 12.20 -1.50
C THR A 11 -15.33 13.58 -0.85
N LYS A 12 -16.37 13.95 -0.09
CA LYS A 12 -16.55 15.30 0.47
C LYS A 12 -15.32 15.87 1.21
N HIS A 13 -14.45 15.02 1.78
CA HIS A 13 -13.30 15.45 2.57
C HIS A 13 -12.01 14.64 2.34
N ARG A 14 -12.01 13.69 1.42
CA ARG A 14 -10.85 12.80 1.21
C ARG A 14 -10.82 12.23 -0.18
N PHE A 15 -9.60 11.98 -0.63
CA PHE A 15 -9.33 11.16 -1.79
C PHE A 15 -8.97 9.75 -1.33
N GLU A 16 -9.59 8.76 -1.96
CA GLU A 16 -9.30 7.34 -1.77
C GLU A 16 -8.64 6.83 -3.06
N PRO A 17 -7.34 6.46 -3.04
CA PRO A 17 -6.66 5.96 -4.21
C PRO A 17 -7.24 4.60 -4.61
N SER A 18 -7.33 4.34 -5.91
CA SER A 18 -7.90 3.08 -6.39
C SER A 18 -6.89 1.95 -6.33
N GLN A 19 -7.38 0.71 -6.27
CA GLN A 19 -6.53 -0.47 -6.44
C GLN A 19 -5.82 -0.47 -7.80
N ALA A 20 -6.46 0.02 -8.87
CA ALA A 20 -5.82 0.12 -10.18
C ALA A 20 -4.62 1.06 -10.16
N LEU A 21 -4.68 2.16 -9.38
CA LEU A 21 -3.56 3.06 -9.19
C LEU A 21 -2.39 2.36 -8.49
N ALA A 22 -2.65 1.58 -7.42
CA ALA A 22 -1.59 0.82 -6.75
C ALA A 22 -0.84 -0.07 -7.75
N MET A 23 -1.59 -0.85 -8.55
CA MET A 23 -1.00 -1.78 -9.52
C MET A 23 -0.25 -1.09 -10.66
N GLY A 24 -0.52 0.20 -10.92
CA GLY A 24 0.14 0.98 -11.95
C GLY A 24 1.39 1.75 -11.48
N LEU A 25 1.66 1.78 -10.17
CA LEU A 25 2.78 2.52 -9.59
C LEU A 25 4.03 1.66 -9.41
N LYS A 26 5.18 2.31 -9.52
CA LYS A 26 6.45 1.80 -9.00
C LYS A 26 6.65 2.27 -7.54
N PRO A 27 7.40 1.53 -6.71
CA PRO A 27 7.67 1.91 -5.32
C PRO A 27 8.15 3.35 -5.13
N ASN A 28 9.00 3.85 -6.03
CA ASN A 28 9.56 5.20 -5.97
C ASN A 28 8.62 6.32 -6.45
N GLN A 29 7.39 5.98 -6.87
CA GLN A 29 6.37 6.95 -7.27
C GLN A 29 5.32 7.18 -6.18
N ALA A 30 5.30 6.35 -5.14
CA ALA A 30 4.43 6.51 -3.98
C ALA A 30 5.10 7.37 -2.90
N ALA A 31 4.30 8.19 -2.20
CA ALA A 31 4.80 9.01 -1.11
C ALA A 31 5.32 8.19 0.08
N LEU A 32 4.66 7.05 0.34
CA LEU A 32 5.06 6.04 1.30
C LEU A 32 5.00 4.66 0.65
N CYS A 33 6.00 3.83 0.92
CA CYS A 33 6.08 2.45 0.45
C CYS A 33 6.50 1.51 1.60
N LEU A 34 5.71 0.46 1.83
CA LEU A 34 6.08 -0.66 2.68
C LEU A 34 6.69 -1.76 1.80
N HIS A 35 7.94 -2.14 2.10
CA HIS A 35 8.64 -3.19 1.39
C HIS A 35 8.55 -4.51 2.15
N LEU A 36 7.98 -5.52 1.52
CA LEU A 36 7.92 -6.90 2.00
C LEU A 36 8.77 -7.78 1.08
N ALA A 37 9.42 -8.78 1.67
CA ALA A 37 10.17 -9.79 0.93
C ALA A 37 9.28 -11.01 0.63
N LEU A 38 9.63 -11.81 -0.38
CA LEU A 38 8.90 -13.04 -0.73
C LEU A 38 8.75 -14.04 0.43
N ASP A 39 9.72 -14.09 1.34
CA ASP A 39 9.73 -14.95 2.52
C ASP A 39 9.10 -14.29 3.76
N ASP A 40 8.64 -13.04 3.67
CA ASP A 40 7.97 -12.35 4.76
C ASP A 40 6.50 -12.80 4.85
N GLU A 41 6.15 -13.49 5.94
CA GLU A 41 4.76 -13.91 6.21
C GLU A 41 3.77 -12.74 6.20
N ALA A 42 4.24 -11.50 6.43
CA ALA A 42 3.43 -10.30 6.33
C ALA A 42 2.81 -10.12 4.93
N ALA A 43 3.42 -10.64 3.86
CA ALA A 43 2.87 -10.60 2.51
C ALA A 43 1.57 -11.42 2.41
N ILE A 44 1.57 -12.63 2.96
CA ILE A 44 0.38 -13.48 2.99
C ILE A 44 -0.70 -12.88 3.90
N ARG A 45 -0.32 -12.36 5.07
CA ARG A 45 -1.24 -11.66 5.97
C ARG A 45 -1.88 -10.44 5.30
N TYR A 46 -1.10 -9.68 4.53
CA TYR A 46 -1.64 -8.58 3.71
C TYR A 46 -2.65 -9.06 2.68
N LEU A 47 -2.35 -10.12 1.94
CA LEU A 47 -3.27 -10.68 0.94
C LEU A 47 -4.56 -11.22 1.56
N LYS A 48 -4.52 -11.71 2.81
CA LYS A 48 -5.70 -12.11 3.58
C LYS A 48 -6.53 -10.93 4.12
N GLY A 49 -6.05 -9.70 3.97
CA GLY A 49 -6.72 -8.51 4.47
C GLY A 49 -6.42 -8.17 5.94
N GLU A 50 -5.40 -8.79 6.54
CA GLU A 50 -5.03 -8.53 7.93
C GLU A 50 -4.31 -7.18 8.09
N THR A 51 -4.48 -6.58 9.26
CA THR A 51 -3.68 -5.44 9.72
C THR A 51 -2.25 -5.89 10.03
N LEU A 52 -1.26 -5.15 9.53
CA LEU A 52 0.15 -5.44 9.77
C LEU A 52 0.76 -4.48 10.80
N GLN A 53 1.85 -4.91 11.43
CA GLN A 53 2.68 -4.11 12.33
C GLN A 53 4.15 -4.22 11.89
N PRO A 54 4.51 -3.69 10.71
CA PRO A 54 5.90 -3.73 10.24
C PRO A 54 6.79 -2.84 11.09
N ALA A 55 8.08 -3.15 11.13
CA ALA A 55 9.09 -2.25 11.68
C ALA A 55 9.09 -0.92 10.89
N PRO A 56 9.10 0.25 11.54
CA PRO A 56 8.99 1.55 10.87
C PRO A 56 10.02 1.77 9.75
N GLU A 57 11.19 1.14 9.84
CA GLU A 57 12.28 1.21 8.86
C GLU A 57 11.91 0.57 7.51
N LYS A 58 10.96 -0.38 7.50
CA LYS A 58 10.42 -0.97 6.27
C LYS A 58 9.46 -0.03 5.53
N VAL A 59 8.99 1.04 6.19
CA VAL A 59 8.14 2.07 5.59
C VAL A 59 9.01 3.25 5.18
N THR A 60 9.21 3.36 3.87
CA THR A 60 10.09 4.37 3.26
C THR A 60 9.27 5.48 2.62
N GLY A 61 9.84 6.70 2.62
CA GLY A 61 9.30 7.82 1.87
C GLY A 61 9.88 7.92 0.45
N LEU A 62 9.56 9.03 -0.24
CA LEU A 62 10.26 9.40 -1.47
C LEU A 62 11.77 9.48 -1.22
N GLY A 63 12.55 8.81 -2.07
CA GLY A 63 14.01 8.68 -1.91
C GLY A 63 14.47 7.42 -1.18
N GLY A 64 13.55 6.56 -0.71
CA GLY A 64 13.89 5.23 -0.18
C GLY A 64 14.41 5.20 1.25
N ALA A 65 14.52 6.35 1.90
CA ALA A 65 14.85 6.44 3.33
C ALA A 65 13.60 6.21 4.19
N PRO A 66 13.75 5.70 5.43
CA PRO A 66 12.66 5.65 6.41
C PRO A 66 12.01 7.02 6.58
N SER A 67 10.68 7.04 6.69
CA SER A 67 9.92 8.28 6.82
C SER A 67 9.07 8.27 8.09
N ASN A 68 8.95 9.44 8.73
CA ASN A 68 8.03 9.66 9.85
C ASN A 68 6.63 10.08 9.39
N TRP A 69 6.36 10.10 8.08
CA TRP A 69 5.07 10.46 7.53
C TRP A 69 4.04 9.33 7.73
N ARG A 70 2.76 9.70 7.66
CA ARG A 70 1.61 8.82 7.88
C ARG A 70 0.63 8.98 6.73
N GLY A 71 -0.16 7.96 6.45
CA GLY A 71 -1.20 8.02 5.42
C GLY A 71 -1.21 6.83 4.49
N TRP A 72 -1.56 7.08 3.22
CA TRP A 72 -1.61 6.05 2.19
C TRP A 72 -0.20 5.53 1.87
N THR A 73 -0.03 4.22 2.03
CA THR A 73 1.23 3.52 1.83
C THR A 73 1.04 2.42 0.81
N LEU A 74 1.84 2.43 -0.24
CA LEU A 74 1.87 1.36 -1.24
C LEU A 74 2.56 0.14 -0.62
N VAL A 75 1.90 -1.01 -0.61
CA VAL A 75 2.51 -2.26 -0.15
C VAL A 75 3.13 -2.96 -1.36
N CYS A 76 4.41 -3.29 -1.27
CA CYS A 76 5.15 -3.96 -2.33
C CYS A 76 5.77 -5.27 -1.84
N LEU A 77 5.75 -6.27 -2.70
CA LEU A 77 6.45 -7.55 -2.55
C LEU A 77 7.61 -7.58 -3.53
N ASP A 78 8.84 -7.54 -3.04
CA ASP A 78 10.06 -7.47 -3.87
C ASP A 78 9.96 -6.43 -4.99
N GLY A 79 9.48 -5.23 -4.63
CA GLY A 79 9.32 -4.10 -5.54
C GLY A 79 8.10 -4.16 -6.45
N CYS A 80 7.29 -5.23 -6.40
CA CYS A 80 6.03 -5.34 -7.13
C CYS A 80 4.85 -4.87 -6.26
N PRO A 81 4.00 -3.93 -6.73
CA PRO A 81 2.87 -3.43 -5.94
C PRO A 81 1.81 -4.52 -5.72
N LEU A 82 1.32 -4.62 -4.48
CA LEU A 82 0.19 -5.49 -4.10
C LEU A 82 -1.10 -4.70 -3.88
N GLY A 83 -0.99 -3.45 -3.41
CA GLY A 83 -2.16 -2.64 -3.07
C GLY A 83 -1.84 -1.52 -2.08
N TRP A 84 -2.89 -0.99 -1.46
CA TRP A 84 -2.80 0.09 -0.48
C TRP A 84 -2.94 -0.40 0.97
N GLY A 85 -2.32 0.34 1.88
CA GLY A 85 -2.62 0.35 3.30
C GLY A 85 -2.61 1.77 3.85
N ARG A 86 -3.13 1.94 5.07
CA ARG A 86 -3.10 3.19 5.84
C ARG A 86 -2.11 3.02 7.00
N TRP A 87 -0.98 3.71 6.91
CA TRP A 87 0.07 3.74 7.92
C TRP A 87 -0.18 4.84 8.95
N ASP A 88 -0.11 4.49 10.24
CA ASP A 88 -0.24 5.45 11.35
C ASP A 88 1.07 5.78 12.09
N GLY A 89 2.18 5.14 11.70
CA GLY A 89 3.48 5.22 12.38
C GLY A 89 3.86 3.94 13.14
N SER A 90 2.93 3.02 13.34
CA SER A 90 3.13 1.75 14.05
C SER A 90 2.42 0.57 13.38
N THR A 91 1.23 0.84 12.86
CA THR A 91 0.31 -0.15 12.34
C THR A 91 -0.08 0.26 10.91
N LEU A 92 -0.15 -0.74 10.04
CA LEU A 92 -0.66 -0.60 8.69
C LEU A 92 -2.03 -1.27 8.61
N LYS A 93 -3.07 -0.45 8.58
CA LYS A 93 -4.43 -0.94 8.31
C LYS A 93 -4.53 -1.31 6.83
N ASN A 94 -5.03 -2.51 6.57
CA ASN A 94 -5.20 -3.03 5.21
C ASN A 94 -6.38 -2.36 4.51
N GLU A 95 -6.14 -1.86 3.29
CA GLU A 95 -7.17 -1.24 2.45
C GLU A 95 -7.31 -2.00 1.10
N LEU A 96 -6.84 -3.25 1.04
CA LEU A 96 -7.05 -4.16 -0.08
C LEU A 96 -8.54 -4.52 -0.18
N LEU A 97 -9.10 -4.34 -1.38
CA LEU A 97 -10.51 -4.59 -1.66
C LEU A 97 -10.86 -6.06 -1.35
N PRO A 98 -12.01 -6.36 -0.72
CA PRO A 98 -12.38 -7.73 -0.34
C PRO A 98 -12.31 -8.74 -1.49
N GLY A 99 -12.72 -8.36 -2.70
CA GLY A 99 -12.68 -9.24 -3.88
C GLY A 99 -11.27 -9.53 -4.43
N TRP A 100 -10.24 -8.91 -3.86
CA TRP A 100 -8.82 -9.12 -4.21
C TRP A 100 -8.08 -9.88 -3.12
N ARG A 101 -8.76 -10.21 -2.01
CA ARG A 101 -8.15 -10.93 -0.92
C ARG A 101 -8.02 -12.41 -1.28
N GLN A 102 -6.93 -13.00 -0.86
CA GLN A 102 -6.76 -14.44 -0.91
C GLN A 102 -7.68 -15.08 0.12
N VAL A 103 -8.50 -16.04 -0.32
CA VAL A 103 -9.44 -16.80 0.49
C VAL A 103 -8.84 -18.15 0.84
#